data_AF-A0AAN0SAL2-F1
#
_entry.id   AF-A0AAN0SAL2-F1
#
_cell.length_a   1.000
_cell.length_b   1.000
_cell.length_c   1.000
_cell.angle_alpha   90.00
_cell.angle_beta   90.00
_cell.angle_gamma   90.00
#
_symmetry.space_group_name_H-M   'P 1'
#
loop_
_entity.id
_entity.type
_entity.pdbx_description
1 polymer ?
#
loop_
_entity_poly.entity_id
_entity_poly.type
_entity_poly.pdbx_seq_one_letter_code
_entity_poly.pdbx_strand_id
1 'polypeptide(L)'
;MEISQVRDAVRRHAYKNYIMLFKGFIVTFGVLLAGWGQMYPHLDANTIAAKEAELYLEQQYQMPFTEIDCLSQPEKVKECRMAAFRVDHHTQVNRFFLFFFSLLFGISITLLLISVSGYFQHIKSNVE
;
A
#
# COMPACT_ATOMS: atom_id res chain seq x y z
N MET A 1 -31.68 -17.96 2.50
CA MET A 1 -30.61 -18.25 3.48
C MET A 1 -30.26 -16.94 4.16
N GLU A 2 -30.47 -16.81 5.46
CA GLU A 2 -30.29 -15.52 6.15
C GLU A 2 -28.80 -15.18 6.30
N ILE A 3 -28.45 -13.90 6.13
CA ILE A 3 -27.08 -13.37 6.25
C ILE A 3 -26.47 -13.71 7.64
N SER A 4 -27.31 -13.82 8.67
CA SER A 4 -26.94 -14.26 10.02
C SER A 4 -26.37 -15.68 10.05
N GLN A 5 -27.01 -16.62 9.36
CA GLN A 5 -26.60 -18.03 9.34
C GLN A 5 -25.27 -18.23 8.60
N VAL A 6 -25.05 -17.49 7.51
CA VAL A 6 -23.78 -17.51 6.77
C VAL A 6 -22.66 -16.95 7.64
N ARG A 7 -22.90 -15.83 8.33
CA ARG A 7 -21.92 -15.21 9.24
C ARG A 7 -21.50 -16.16 10.35
N ASP A 8 -22.46 -16.84 10.98
CA ASP A 8 -22.18 -17.77 12.08
C ASP A 8 -21.47 -19.04 11.61
N ALA A 9 -21.80 -19.54 10.42
CA ALA A 9 -21.10 -20.65 9.80
C ALA A 9 -19.64 -20.31 9.48
N VAL A 10 -19.41 -19.14 8.87
CA VAL A 10 -18.05 -18.62 8.57
C VAL A 10 -17.25 -18.44 9.85
N ARG A 11 -17.87 -17.87 10.89
CA ARG A 11 -17.24 -17.64 12.18
C ARG A 11 -16.81 -18.95 12.86
N ARG A 12 -17.70 -19.95 12.92
CA ARG A 12 -17.37 -21.28 13.46
C ARG A 12 -16.28 -21.99 12.65
N HIS A 13 -16.33 -21.90 11.33
CA HIS A 13 -15.32 -22.50 10.46
C HIS A 13 -13.95 -21.85 10.66
N ALA A 14 -13.91 -20.53 10.79
CA ALA A 14 -12.70 -19.77 11.06
C ALA A 14 -12.08 -20.11 12.41
N TYR A 15 -12.89 -20.30 13.45
CA TYR A 15 -12.40 -20.68 14.79
C TYR A 15 -11.82 -22.10 14.85
N LYS A 16 -12.44 -23.07 14.16
CA LYS A 16 -11.89 -24.42 14.07
C LYS A 16 -10.56 -24.47 13.31
N ASN A 17 -10.34 -23.50 12.40
CA ASN A 17 -9.15 -23.43 11.56
C ASN A 17 -8.17 -22.33 11.98
N TYR A 18 -8.17 -21.90 13.24
CA TYR A 18 -7.34 -20.79 13.71
C TYR A 18 -5.85 -20.96 13.40
N ILE A 19 -5.31 -22.19 13.47
CA ILE A 19 -3.92 -22.49 13.11
C ILE A 19 -3.63 -22.19 11.63
N MET A 20 -4.56 -22.52 10.73
CA MET A 20 -4.41 -22.24 9.29
C MET A 20 -4.48 -20.73 9.02
N LEU A 21 -5.36 -20.01 9.72
CA LEU A 21 -5.46 -18.55 9.61
C LEU A 21 -4.20 -17.85 10.14
N PHE A 22 -3.60 -18.38 11.21
CA PHE A 22 -2.33 -17.89 11.72
C PHE A 22 -1.18 -18.06 10.71
N LYS A 23 -1.09 -19.23 10.08
CA LYS A 23 -0.13 -19.47 8.99
C LYS A 23 -0.37 -18.52 7.82
N GLY A 24 -1.63 -18.27 7.48
CA GLY A 24 -2.03 -17.27 6.49
C GLY A 24 -1.51 -15.88 6.86
N PHE A 25 -1.69 -15.45 8.11
CA PHE A 25 -1.14 -14.20 8.63
C PHE A 25 0.39 -14.13 8.49
N ILE A 26 1.14 -15.16 8.90
CA ILE A 26 2.60 -15.18 8.78
C ILE A 26 3.03 -14.97 7.32
N VAL A 27 2.38 -15.66 6.38
CA VAL A 27 2.69 -15.55 4.96
C VAL A 27 2.34 -14.16 4.43
N THR A 28 1.13 -13.66 4.66
CA THR A 28 0.70 -12.35 4.14
C THR A 28 1.49 -11.20 4.74
N PHE A 29 1.80 -11.29 6.04
CA PHE A 29 2.61 -10.30 6.74
C PHE A 29 4.08 -10.35 6.30
N GLY A 30 4.63 -11.55 6.06
CA GLY A 30 5.96 -11.73 5.49
C GLY A 30 6.09 -11.12 4.10
N VAL A 31 5.09 -11.33 3.23
CA VAL A 31 5.02 -10.69 1.90
C VAL A 31 4.94 -9.17 2.02
N LEU A 32 4.16 -8.65 2.97
CA LEU A 32 4.07 -7.22 3.23
C LEU A 32 5.43 -6.64 3.65
N LEU A 33 6.13 -7.25 4.60
CA LEU A 33 7.45 -6.78 5.05
C LEU A 33 8.51 -6.86 3.94
N ALA A 34 8.57 -7.99 3.22
CA ALA A 34 9.52 -8.16 2.13
C ALA A 34 9.23 -7.17 0.99
N GLY A 35 7.96 -7.02 0.60
CA GLY A 35 7.52 -6.06 -0.40
C GLY A 35 7.84 -4.62 0.01
N TRP A 36 7.59 -4.27 1.29
CA TRP A 36 7.90 -2.94 1.81
C TRP A 36 9.41 -2.67 1.77
N GLY A 37 10.21 -3.61 2.25
CA GLY A 37 11.67 -3.48 2.26
C GLY A 37 12.29 -3.33 0.87
N GLN A 38 11.71 -3.98 -0.15
CA GLN A 38 12.15 -3.87 -1.53
C GLN A 38 11.64 -2.61 -2.22
N MET A 39 10.38 -2.23 -1.98
CA MET A 39 9.74 -1.13 -2.70
C MET A 39 10.10 0.24 -2.12
N TYR A 40 10.28 0.36 -0.81
CA TYR A 40 10.51 1.63 -0.13
C TYR A 40 11.71 2.41 -0.70
N PRO A 41 12.90 1.81 -0.92
CA PRO A 41 14.03 2.54 -1.51
C PRO A 41 13.74 3.08 -2.92
N HIS A 42 12.95 2.37 -3.72
CA HIS A 42 12.58 2.82 -5.06
C HIS A 42 11.57 3.98 -5.01
N LEU A 43 10.62 3.94 -4.09
CA LEU A 43 9.67 5.04 -3.89
C LEU A 43 10.37 6.29 -3.37
N ASP A 44 11.32 6.13 -2.45
CA ASP A 44 12.13 7.23 -1.92
C ASP A 44 13.01 7.86 -3.01
N ALA A 45 13.73 7.04 -3.78
CA ALA A 45 14.54 7.51 -4.91
C ALA A 45 13.70 8.24 -5.97
N ASN A 46 12.51 7.72 -6.30
CA ASN A 46 11.60 8.37 -7.23
C ASN A 46 11.06 9.69 -6.68
N THR A 47 10.82 9.78 -5.38
CA THR A 47 10.35 11.00 -4.71
C THR A 47 11.43 12.08 -4.74
N ILE A 48 12.68 11.71 -4.47
CA ILE A 48 13.84 12.62 -4.56
C ILE A 48 14.01 13.11 -6.00
N ALA A 49 14.02 12.19 -6.98
CA ALA A 49 14.16 12.55 -8.40
C ALA A 49 13.02 13.43 -8.92
N ALA A 50 11.78 13.23 -8.43
CA ALA A 50 10.65 14.09 -8.74
C ALA A 50 10.84 15.51 -8.17
N LYS A 51 11.27 15.63 -6.90
CA LYS A 51 11.55 16.93 -6.29
C LYS A 51 12.72 17.66 -6.93
N GLU A 52 13.76 16.94 -7.33
CA GLU A 52 14.88 17.52 -8.09
C GLU A 52 14.40 18.08 -9.43
N ALA A 53 13.53 17.35 -10.14
CA ALA A 53 12.94 17.81 -11.39
C ALA A 53 12.03 19.03 -11.20
N GLU A 54 11.25 19.06 -10.11
CA GLU A 54 10.41 20.20 -9.72
C GLU A 54 11.28 21.44 -9.45
N LEU A 55 12.29 21.34 -8.58
CA LEU A 55 13.20 22.43 -8.26
C LEU A 55 13.98 22.94 -9.48
N TYR A 56 14.40 22.04 -10.37
CA TYR A 56 15.07 22.41 -11.60
C TYR A 56 14.18 23.30 -12.49
N LEU A 57 12.90 22.92 -12.63
CA LEU A 57 11.94 23.72 -13.39
C LEU A 57 11.66 25.07 -12.70
N GLU A 58 11.46 25.09 -11.39
CA GLU A 58 11.23 26.35 -10.66
C GLU A 58 12.41 27.31 -10.78
N GLN A 59 13.65 26.80 -10.70
CA GLN A 59 14.85 27.61 -10.90
C GLN A 59 14.98 28.15 -12.32
N GLN A 60 14.64 27.32 -13.32
CA GLN A 60 14.76 27.71 -14.72
C GLN A 60 13.71 28.73 -15.14
N TYR A 61 12.48 28.61 -14.65
CA TYR A 61 11.36 29.45 -15.04
C TYR A 61 11.06 30.58 -14.04
N GLN A 62 11.72 30.59 -12.87
CA GLN A 62 11.55 31.58 -11.78
C GLN A 62 10.09 31.73 -11.31
N MET A 63 9.35 30.63 -11.38
CA MET A 63 7.92 30.58 -11.06
C MET A 63 7.60 29.20 -10.45
N PRO A 64 6.56 29.10 -9.61
CA PRO A 64 6.21 27.83 -8.97
C PRO A 64 5.82 26.78 -10.03
N PHE A 65 6.13 25.51 -9.76
CA PHE A 65 5.89 24.41 -10.71
C PHE A 65 4.45 24.36 -11.22
N THR A 66 3.48 24.72 -10.37
CA THR A 66 2.04 24.74 -10.70
C THR A 66 1.65 25.73 -11.80
N GLU A 67 2.48 26.73 -12.07
CA GLU A 67 2.21 27.79 -13.05
C GLU A 67 3.01 27.61 -14.35
N ILE A 68 3.92 26.63 -14.41
CA ILE A 68 4.81 26.44 -15.57
C ILE A 68 4.03 25.86 -16.75
N ASP A 69 3.85 26.68 -17.79
CA ASP A 69 3.35 26.21 -19.08
C ASP A 69 4.51 25.73 -19.97
N CYS A 70 4.69 24.41 -20.05
CA CYS A 70 5.69 23.78 -20.90
C CYS A 70 5.52 24.08 -22.40
N LEU A 71 4.36 24.57 -22.86
CA LEU A 71 4.13 24.94 -24.27
C LEU A 71 4.71 26.31 -24.63
N SER A 72 4.97 27.16 -23.63
CA SER A 72 5.46 28.52 -23.82
C SER A 72 6.90 28.61 -24.35
N GLN A 73 7.70 27.53 -24.24
CA GLN A 73 9.07 27.47 -24.74
C GLN A 73 9.31 26.27 -25.67
N PRO A 74 9.18 26.45 -27.00
CA PRO A 74 9.27 25.36 -27.99
C PRO A 74 10.61 24.60 -27.97
N GLU A 75 11.70 25.25 -27.58
CA GLU A 75 13.04 24.64 -27.54
C GLU A 75 13.22 23.65 -26.37
N LYS A 76 12.44 23.77 -25.30
CA LYS A 76 12.59 22.97 -24.06
C LYS A 76 11.33 22.17 -23.67
N VAL A 77 10.32 22.14 -24.52
CA VAL A 77 9.04 21.44 -24.29
C VAL A 77 9.24 19.99 -23.87
N LYS A 78 10.18 19.28 -24.51
CA LYS A 78 10.43 17.86 -24.26
C LYS A 78 10.96 17.61 -22.85
N GLU A 79 11.91 18.44 -22.40
CA GLU A 79 12.50 18.36 -21.06
C GLU A 79 11.47 18.75 -19.99
N CYS A 80 10.73 19.84 -20.21
CA CYS A 80 9.67 20.29 -19.32
C CYS A 80 8.56 19.23 -19.17
N ARG A 81 8.10 18.63 -20.27
CA ARG A 81 7.11 17.55 -20.23
C ARG A 81 7.62 16.27 -19.57
N MET A 82 8.89 15.90 -19.78
CA MET A 82 9.47 14.74 -19.10
C MET A 82 9.57 14.97 -17.59
N ALA A 83 10.00 16.16 -17.17
CA ALA A 83 10.07 16.53 -15.76
C ALA A 83 8.68 16.55 -15.12
N ALA A 84 7.69 17.19 -15.77
CA ALA A 84 6.31 17.18 -15.30
C ALA A 84 5.71 15.76 -15.23
N PHE A 85 6.00 14.92 -16.23
CA PHE A 85 5.59 13.51 -16.21
C PHE A 85 6.22 12.75 -15.04
N ARG A 86 7.50 12.96 -14.72
CA ARG A 86 8.16 12.33 -13.56
C ARG A 86 7.47 12.73 -12.25
N VAL A 87 7.13 14.00 -12.09
CA VAL A 87 6.43 14.52 -10.90
C VAL A 87 5.03 13.91 -10.77
N ASP A 88 4.23 13.86 -11.84
CA ASP A 88 2.90 13.26 -11.76
C ASP A 88 2.95 11.73 -11.56
N HIS A 89 3.84 11.06 -12.28
CA HIS A 89 4.02 9.61 -12.19
C HIS A 89 4.44 9.16 -10.79
N HIS A 90 5.35 9.88 -10.11
CA HIS A 90 5.75 9.54 -8.74
C HIS A 90 4.54 9.52 -7.79
N THR A 91 3.63 10.49 -7.93
CA THR A 91 2.45 10.63 -7.06
C THR A 91 1.50 9.46 -7.25
N GLN A 92 1.26 9.07 -8.51
CA GLN A 92 0.38 7.94 -8.83
C GLN A 92 0.96 6.61 -8.34
N VAL A 93 2.26 6.39 -8.57
CA VAL A 93 2.97 5.17 -8.14
C VAL A 93 2.97 5.06 -6.61
N ASN A 94 3.29 6.14 -5.89
CA ASN A 94 3.26 6.16 -4.43
C ASN A 94 1.86 5.85 -3.88
N ARG A 95 0.80 6.44 -4.45
CA ARG A 95 -0.60 6.15 -4.07
C ARG A 95 -0.97 4.69 -4.31
N PHE A 96 -0.59 4.12 -5.45
CA PHE A 96 -0.85 2.72 -5.76
C PHE A 96 -0.22 1.78 -4.73
N PHE A 97 1.07 1.98 -4.42
CA PHE A 97 1.75 1.13 -3.44
C PHE A 97 1.21 1.33 -2.02
N LEU A 98 0.91 2.57 -1.61
CA LEU A 98 0.27 2.84 -0.32
C LEU A 98 -1.07 2.11 -0.18
N PHE A 99 -1.90 2.14 -1.22
CA PHE A 99 -3.17 1.41 -1.24
C PHE A 99 -2.95 -0.10 -1.13
N PHE A 100 -2.04 -0.66 -1.94
CA PHE A 100 -1.72 -2.08 -1.93
C PHE A 100 -1.19 -2.56 -0.56
N PHE A 101 -0.25 -1.84 0.03
CA PHE A 101 0.29 -2.17 1.36
C PHE A 101 -0.76 -2.03 2.45
N SER A 102 -1.62 -1.02 2.37
CA SER A 102 -2.73 -0.83 3.31
C SER A 102 -3.75 -1.98 3.25
N LEU A 103 -4.06 -2.47 2.04
CA LEU A 103 -4.92 -3.62 1.83
C LEU A 103 -4.30 -4.90 2.42
N LEU A 104 -3.02 -5.17 2.13
CA LEU A 104 -2.30 -6.32 2.68
C LEU A 104 -2.19 -6.27 4.21
N PHE A 105 -1.97 -5.08 4.76
CA PHE A 105 -1.93 -4.85 6.20
C PHE A 105 -3.29 -5.14 6.84
N GLY A 106 -4.37 -4.64 6.25
CA GLY A 106 -5.74 -4.89 6.70
C GLY A 106 -6.12 -6.37 6.69
N ILE A 107 -5.76 -7.10 5.62
CA ILE A 107 -5.96 -8.56 5.54
C ILE A 107 -5.15 -9.27 6.62
N SER A 108 -3.88 -8.91 6.79
CA SER A 108 -2.99 -9.54 7.78
C SER A 108 -3.52 -9.35 9.20
N ILE A 109 -3.93 -8.13 9.57
CA ILE A 109 -4.53 -7.87 10.89
C ILE A 109 -5.81 -8.68 11.07
N THR A 110 -6.67 -8.74 10.05
CA THR A 110 -7.93 -9.49 10.13
C THR A 110 -7.66 -10.98 10.38
N LEU A 111 -6.70 -11.57 9.66
CA LEU A 111 -6.29 -12.97 9.87
C LEU A 111 -5.74 -13.20 11.29
N LEU A 112 -4.91 -12.29 11.78
CA LEU A 112 -4.36 -12.36 13.14
C LEU A 112 -5.46 -12.30 14.20
N LEU A 113 -6.38 -11.34 14.09
CA LEU A 113 -7.48 -11.17 15.06
C LEU A 113 -8.40 -12.39 15.10
N ILE A 114 -8.76 -12.95 13.94
CA ILE A 114 -9.60 -14.14 13.86
C ILE A 114 -8.86 -15.35 14.44
N SER A 115 -7.57 -15.49 14.14
CA SER A 115 -6.72 -16.56 14.70
C SER A 115 -6.64 -16.49 16.23
N VAL A 116 -6.34 -15.30 16.78
CA VAL A 116 -6.26 -15.08 18.23
C VAL A 116 -7.61 -15.38 18.89
N SER A 117 -8.71 -14.89 18.31
CA SER A 117 -10.06 -15.17 18.81
C SER A 117 -10.39 -16.67 18.78
N GLY A 118 -9.98 -17.41 17.73
CA GLY A 118 -10.17 -18.86 17.65
C GLY A 118 -9.35 -19.63 18.68
N TYR A 119 -8.10 -19.21 18.93
CA TYR A 119 -7.25 -19.79 19.96
C TYR A 119 -7.86 -19.65 21.37
N PHE A 120 -8.35 -18.46 21.72
CA PHE A 120 -9.00 -18.25 23.02
C PHE A 120 -10.25 -19.11 23.20
N GLN A 121 -11.05 -19.31 22.15
CA GLN A 121 -12.21 -20.19 22.22
C GLN A 121 -11.83 -21.66 22.38
N HIS A 122 -10.78 -22.11 21.67
CA HIS A 122 -10.26 -23.47 21.79
C HIS A 122 -9.74 -23.76 23.20
N ILE A 123 -9.05 -22.81 23.84
CA ILE A 123 -8.64 -22.96 25.24
C ILE A 123 -9.86 -23.04 26.14
N LYS A 124 -10.81 -22.11 26.00
CA LYS A 124 -12.00 -22.06 26.86
C LYS A 124 -12.80 -23.37 26.81
N SER A 125 -12.96 -23.98 25.63
CA SER A 125 -13.68 -25.25 25.49
C SER A 125 -12.95 -26.48 26.05
N ASN A 126 -11.65 -26.38 26.36
CA ASN A 126 -10.88 -27.45 26.97
C ASN A 126 -10.76 -27.31 28.50
N VAL A 127 -11.26 -26.21 29.07
CA VAL A 127 -11.23 -25.93 30.52
C VAL A 127 -12.61 -26.14 31.17
N GLU A 128 -13.70 -26.04 30.40
CA GLU A 128 -15.05 -26.52 30.76
C GLU A 128 -15.22 -28.02 30.45
#